data_AF-A0A136KT96-F1
#
_entry.id   AF-A0A136KT96-F1
#
_cell.length_a   1.000
_cell.length_b   1.000
_cell.length_c   1.000
_cell.angle_alpha   90.00
_cell.angle_beta   90.00
_cell.angle_gamma   90.00
#
_symmetry.space_group_name_H-M   'P 1'
#
loop_
_entity.id
_entity.type
_entity.pdbx_description
1 polymer ?
#
loop_
_entity_poly.entity_id
_entity_poly.type
_entity_poly.pdbx_seq_one_letter_code
_entity_poly.pdbx_strand_id
1 'polypeptide(L)'
;MARENWIKHLAVDKRIVRLLSSSTYENFPDAIREMVSNAYDADATEVAITIDLKQDYIEVKDNGNGMTPEEFEFFLRIAGQKRDKSRTSPVFKRRQIGQFGVGFLAIFPFGKKIEITSTASRSDIFFKATVPAGKYVSEGQSINVEDIEIPGYQVEGEDYFDEHGTTITISGLTDMVKRFFSKENKVKAKPDTILSYAPMDKLKWILQDDLPLDYPPNSVYATEFKDLGTVGIKIWLNGKELNRNTPGERVLESSYWESGKIKCRYLVATNWKKIKPEEAQHYKLRLRNVGIGKRTSFSLGLAGRAYSRLHWITAELHILEGFDDAVTIDRSRFVESPEYDEFVNYFRDRMAHFANYVENVSEAERDINRQLSESRSAEVGSKREVIQNKVEQLRRKGFEIISKSSNQVSKSSQPVKVNYANKTVEVVEDHPDFDDLISFEDKVYNINYVKWNDLDTMPIRRGQSGELEINTKYPLFNSRRYGEVFKKILIKTFLLSEQTRSSKELSINLAKELLKEFKDIKS
;
A
#
# COMPACT_ATOMS: atom_id res chain seq x y z
N MET A 1 -32.51 -21.62 55.02
CA MET A 1 -32.56 -22.19 53.66
C MET A 1 -31.23 -22.85 53.40
N ALA A 2 -31.21 -24.17 53.17
CA ALA A 2 -29.99 -24.89 52.82
C ALA A 2 -29.56 -24.44 51.42
N ARG A 3 -28.32 -23.95 51.29
CA ARG A 3 -27.70 -23.70 49.98
C ARG A 3 -27.26 -25.06 49.43
N GLU A 4 -27.93 -25.55 48.39
CA GLU A 4 -27.41 -26.67 47.61
C GLU A 4 -26.17 -26.19 46.83
N ASN A 5 -25.01 -26.69 47.24
CA ASN A 5 -23.80 -26.53 46.45
C ASN A 5 -23.85 -27.51 45.27
N TRP A 6 -24.00 -26.99 44.06
CA TRP A 6 -23.81 -27.75 42.82
C TRP A 6 -22.43 -27.40 42.25
N ILE A 7 -21.72 -28.40 41.75
CA ILE A 7 -20.53 -28.24 40.90
C ILE A 7 -20.93 -28.71 39.48
N LYS A 8 -20.71 -27.85 38.48
CA LYS A 8 -20.84 -28.18 37.05
C LYS A 8 -19.50 -27.96 36.36
N HIS A 9 -19.25 -28.74 35.33
CA HIS A 9 -18.22 -28.46 34.34
C HIS A 9 -18.82 -27.70 33.16
N LEU A 10 -17.99 -26.91 32.49
CA LEU A 10 -18.34 -26.21 31.26
C LEU A 10 -18.49 -27.25 30.13
N ALA A 11 -19.63 -27.23 29.43
CA ALA A 11 -19.88 -28.09 28.29
C ALA A 11 -19.68 -27.31 26.98
N VAL A 12 -19.06 -27.94 25.98
CA VAL A 12 -18.85 -27.36 24.66
C VAL A 12 -19.97 -27.82 23.74
N ASP A 13 -20.65 -26.87 23.09
CA ASP A 13 -21.73 -27.17 22.14
C ASP A 13 -21.15 -27.76 20.84
N LYS A 14 -21.82 -28.78 20.28
CA LYS A 14 -21.48 -29.40 18.99
C LYS A 14 -21.33 -28.41 17.83
N ARG A 15 -21.92 -27.22 17.92
CA ARG A 15 -21.79 -26.13 16.93
C ARG A 15 -20.44 -25.42 16.98
N ILE A 16 -19.55 -25.72 17.92
CA ILE A 16 -18.26 -25.02 18.09
C ILE A 16 -17.39 -25.09 16.83
N VAL A 17 -17.34 -26.25 16.16
CA VAL A 17 -16.52 -26.44 14.95
C VAL A 17 -17.05 -25.56 13.83
N ARG A 18 -18.37 -25.55 13.65
CA ARG A 18 -19.04 -24.67 12.69
C ARG A 18 -18.72 -23.21 13.00
N LEU A 19 -18.92 -22.76 14.24
CA LEU A 19 -18.66 -21.38 14.65
C LEU A 19 -17.22 -20.97 14.37
N LEU A 20 -16.24 -21.78 14.78
CA LEU A 20 -14.82 -21.53 14.56
C LEU A 20 -14.48 -21.52 13.06
N SER A 21 -15.01 -22.46 12.28
CA SER A 21 -14.77 -22.50 10.83
C SER A 21 -15.38 -21.28 10.12
N SER A 22 -16.60 -20.85 10.50
CA SER A 22 -17.29 -19.74 9.86
C SER A 22 -16.80 -18.37 10.32
N SER A 23 -16.44 -18.21 11.60
CA SER A 23 -16.03 -16.91 12.15
C SER A 23 -14.58 -16.55 11.82
N THR A 24 -13.74 -17.56 11.57
CA THR A 24 -12.29 -17.35 11.40
C THR A 24 -11.93 -17.20 9.92
N TYR A 25 -12.72 -17.75 8.99
CA TYR A 25 -12.36 -17.79 7.57
C TYR A 25 -13.58 -17.64 6.65
N GLU A 26 -14.16 -16.44 6.60
CA GLU A 26 -15.24 -16.12 5.65
C GLU A 26 -14.74 -15.96 4.20
N ASN A 27 -13.42 -15.92 3.99
CA ASN A 27 -12.79 -15.49 2.75
C ASN A 27 -11.86 -16.57 2.18
N PHE A 28 -12.11 -16.98 0.94
CA PHE A 28 -11.41 -18.07 0.27
C PHE A 28 -9.87 -17.94 0.21
N PRO A 29 -9.28 -16.77 -0.10
CA PRO A 29 -7.83 -16.58 -0.07
C PRO A 29 -7.19 -16.85 1.31
N ASP A 30 -7.89 -16.60 2.41
CA ASP A 30 -7.36 -16.84 3.76
C ASP A 30 -7.20 -18.34 4.06
N ALA A 31 -8.09 -19.19 3.53
CA ALA A 31 -7.92 -20.64 3.63
C ALA A 31 -6.69 -21.13 2.86
N ILE A 32 -6.42 -20.59 1.67
CA ILE A 32 -5.19 -20.89 0.92
C ILE A 32 -3.96 -20.41 1.71
N ARG A 33 -4.02 -19.20 2.28
CA ARG A 33 -2.96 -18.65 3.12
C ARG A 33 -2.65 -19.54 4.32
N GLU A 34 -3.67 -20.13 4.94
CA GLU A 34 -3.48 -21.04 6.07
C GLU A 34 -2.78 -22.34 5.65
N MET A 35 -3.21 -22.97 4.54
CA MET A 35 -2.55 -24.17 4.02
C MET A 35 -1.08 -23.91 3.64
N VAL A 36 -0.80 -22.79 2.96
CA VAL A 36 0.56 -22.39 2.60
C VAL A 36 1.40 -22.08 3.83
N SER A 37 0.83 -21.44 4.86
CA SER A 37 1.56 -21.16 6.09
C SER A 37 1.96 -22.45 6.82
N ASN A 38 1.09 -23.47 6.80
CA ASN A 38 1.42 -24.78 7.35
C ASN A 38 2.54 -25.47 6.56
N ALA A 39 2.51 -25.40 5.23
CA ALA A 39 3.62 -25.87 4.39
C ALA A 39 4.94 -25.13 4.70
N TYR A 40 4.87 -23.81 4.87
CA TYR A 40 6.03 -22.99 5.22
C TYR A 40 6.62 -23.37 6.59
N ASP A 41 5.77 -23.62 7.58
CA ASP A 41 6.14 -24.12 8.92
C ASP A 41 6.73 -25.53 8.89
N ALA A 42 6.38 -26.33 7.87
CA ALA A 42 6.88 -27.67 7.61
C ALA A 42 8.18 -27.68 6.77
N ASP A 43 8.91 -26.56 6.68
CA ASP A 43 10.12 -26.41 5.86
C ASP A 43 9.94 -26.62 4.36
N ALA A 44 8.72 -26.49 3.82
CA ALA A 44 8.53 -26.56 2.38
C ALA A 44 9.34 -25.47 1.67
N THR A 45 9.90 -25.83 0.52
CA THR A 45 10.59 -24.92 -0.41
C THR A 45 9.69 -24.53 -1.58
N GLU A 46 8.69 -25.34 -1.86
CA GLU A 46 7.76 -25.19 -2.96
C GLU A 46 6.34 -25.64 -2.57
N VAL A 47 5.34 -24.90 -3.05
CA VAL A 47 3.92 -25.27 -2.95
C VAL A 47 3.26 -25.10 -4.32
N ALA A 48 2.58 -26.13 -4.79
CA ALA A 48 1.73 -26.08 -5.96
C ALA A 48 0.26 -25.95 -5.54
N ILE A 49 -0.43 -24.95 -6.08
CA ILE A 49 -1.85 -24.68 -5.89
C ILE A 49 -2.55 -24.87 -7.22
N THR A 50 -3.41 -25.88 -7.29
CA THR A 50 -4.23 -26.18 -8.47
C THR A 50 -5.68 -25.87 -8.17
N ILE A 51 -6.32 -25.07 -9.01
CA ILE A 51 -7.73 -24.71 -8.90
C ILE A 51 -8.41 -25.07 -10.22
N ASP A 52 -9.25 -26.10 -10.19
CA ASP A 52 -10.07 -26.53 -11.32
C ASP A 52 -11.56 -26.44 -10.96
N LEU A 53 -12.19 -25.34 -11.39
CA LEU A 53 -13.61 -25.10 -11.16
C LEU A 53 -14.52 -26.01 -12.01
N LYS A 54 -14.02 -26.62 -13.09
CA LYS A 54 -14.80 -27.54 -13.93
C LYS A 54 -14.84 -28.93 -13.31
N GLN A 55 -13.71 -29.36 -12.78
CA GLN A 55 -13.58 -30.63 -12.05
C GLN A 55 -13.99 -30.50 -10.57
N ASP A 56 -14.40 -29.30 -10.14
CA ASP A 56 -14.93 -28.99 -8.81
C ASP A 56 -13.97 -29.35 -7.66
N TYR A 57 -12.68 -29.03 -7.83
CA TYR A 57 -11.67 -29.23 -6.80
C TYR A 57 -10.59 -28.13 -6.74
N ILE A 58 -9.94 -28.06 -5.57
CA ILE A 58 -8.75 -27.28 -5.29
C ILE A 58 -7.75 -28.20 -4.61
N GLU A 59 -6.50 -28.15 -5.02
CA GLU A 59 -5.41 -28.94 -4.46
C GLU A 59 -4.27 -28.01 -4.05
N VAL A 60 -3.72 -28.24 -2.86
CA VAL A 60 -2.50 -27.61 -2.36
C VAL A 60 -1.52 -28.72 -2.02
N LYS A 61 -0.42 -28.80 -2.77
CA LYS A 61 0.65 -29.79 -2.61
C LYS A 61 1.95 -29.09 -2.21
N ASP A 62 2.55 -29.51 -1.11
CA ASP A 62 3.85 -29.02 -0.66
C ASP A 62 4.90 -30.12 -0.66
N ASN A 63 6.17 -29.71 -0.67
CA ASN A 63 7.35 -30.58 -0.52
C ASN A 63 8.02 -30.42 0.85
N GLY A 64 7.24 -30.13 1.90
CA GLY A 64 7.74 -30.01 3.26
C GLY A 64 8.12 -31.37 3.87
N ASN A 65 8.41 -31.39 5.17
CA ASN A 65 8.85 -32.59 5.88
C ASN A 65 7.81 -33.71 5.97
N GLY A 66 6.56 -33.46 5.58
CA GLY A 66 5.44 -34.38 5.78
C GLY A 66 5.09 -34.57 7.26
N MET A 67 4.37 -35.65 7.56
CA MET A 67 3.91 -35.99 8.91
C MET A 67 4.20 -37.46 9.25
N THR A 68 4.70 -37.72 10.45
CA THR A 68 4.76 -39.09 11.02
C THR A 68 3.34 -39.59 11.36
N PRO A 69 3.11 -40.89 11.61
CA PRO A 69 1.80 -41.39 12.02
C PRO A 69 1.18 -40.59 13.19
N GLU A 70 1.97 -40.29 14.21
CA GLU A 70 1.52 -39.54 15.39
C GLU A 70 1.22 -38.08 15.05
N GLU A 71 2.01 -37.47 14.16
CA GLU A 71 1.77 -36.11 13.71
C GLU A 71 0.53 -36.01 12.81
N PHE A 72 0.27 -37.02 11.98
CA PHE A 72 -0.91 -37.11 11.13
C PHE A 72 -2.19 -37.29 11.97
N GLU A 73 -2.17 -38.19 12.96
CA GLU A 73 -3.26 -38.35 13.92
C GLU A 73 -3.50 -37.05 14.69
N PHE A 74 -2.43 -36.38 15.13
CA PHE A 74 -2.52 -35.09 15.79
C PHE A 74 -3.07 -33.97 14.89
N PHE A 75 -2.72 -33.97 13.59
CA PHE A 75 -3.21 -33.00 12.62
C PHE A 75 -4.74 -33.05 12.45
N LEU A 76 -5.32 -34.26 12.51
CA LEU A 76 -6.76 -34.46 12.45
C LEU A 76 -7.49 -34.03 13.74
N ARG A 77 -6.76 -33.72 14.82
CA ARG A 77 -7.32 -33.29 16.10
C ARG A 77 -7.59 -31.78 16.13
N ILE A 78 -8.83 -31.41 16.45
CA ILE A 78 -9.25 -30.01 16.57
C ILE A 78 -8.63 -29.35 17.81
N ALA A 79 -8.06 -28.16 17.63
CA ALA A 79 -7.44 -27.36 18.69
C ALA A 79 -6.33 -28.10 19.46
N GLY A 80 -5.67 -29.06 18.80
CA GLY A 80 -4.47 -29.68 19.34
C GLY A 80 -3.35 -28.64 19.45
N GLN A 81 -2.92 -28.33 20.68
CA GLN A 81 -1.68 -27.58 20.89
C GLN A 81 -0.52 -28.55 21.11
N LYS A 82 0.52 -28.45 20.28
CA LYS A 82 1.80 -29.09 20.60
C LYS A 82 2.35 -28.35 21.83
N ARG A 83 2.77 -29.09 22.87
CA ARG A 83 3.14 -28.53 24.18
C ARG A 83 4.37 -27.62 24.17
N ASP A 84 5.10 -27.55 23.05
CA ASP A 84 6.32 -26.78 22.92
C ASP A 84 6.10 -25.51 22.08
N LYS A 85 6.10 -24.35 22.77
CA LYS A 85 5.92 -23.03 22.17
C LYS A 85 7.15 -22.53 21.40
N SER A 86 8.27 -23.25 21.44
CA SER A 86 9.58 -22.79 20.93
C SER A 86 10.04 -23.49 19.65
N ARG A 87 9.14 -24.12 18.89
CA ARG A 87 9.55 -24.88 17.70
C ARG A 87 10.03 -23.97 16.58
N THR A 88 11.33 -24.07 16.33
CA THR A 88 11.92 -23.74 15.03
C THR A 88 11.84 -24.97 14.13
N SER A 89 11.58 -24.75 12.85
CA SER A 89 11.55 -25.82 11.86
C SER A 89 12.94 -26.47 11.73
N PRO A 90 13.05 -27.80 11.52
CA PRO A 90 14.34 -28.49 11.56
C PRO A 90 15.40 -27.94 10.62
N VAL A 91 15.01 -27.58 9.39
CA VAL A 91 15.91 -27.23 8.28
C VAL A 91 16.17 -25.73 8.22
N PHE A 92 15.13 -24.93 7.98
CA PHE A 92 15.29 -23.48 7.79
C PHE A 92 15.25 -22.69 9.11
N LYS A 93 15.09 -23.37 10.26
CA LYS A 93 14.98 -22.75 11.59
C LYS A 93 13.89 -21.68 11.68
N ARG A 94 12.83 -21.80 10.86
CA ARG A 94 11.67 -20.91 10.84
C ARG A 94 10.91 -21.08 12.15
N ARG A 95 10.60 -20.00 12.86
CA ARG A 95 9.67 -20.09 14.00
C ARG A 95 8.26 -20.36 13.47
N GLN A 96 7.63 -21.42 13.96
CA GLN A 96 6.30 -21.86 13.48
C GLN A 96 5.21 -20.81 13.71
N ILE A 97 4.55 -20.38 12.63
CA ILE A 97 3.50 -19.36 12.62
C ILE A 97 2.18 -19.97 13.17
N GLY A 98 1.94 -21.26 12.98
CA GLY A 98 0.80 -21.99 13.53
C GLY A 98 0.88 -22.17 15.05
N GLN A 99 0.01 -21.49 15.80
CA GLN A 99 -0.01 -21.58 17.28
C GLN A 99 -1.30 -22.17 17.86
N PHE A 100 -2.43 -22.02 17.17
CA PHE A 100 -3.75 -22.28 17.75
C PHE A 100 -4.34 -23.66 17.44
N GLY A 101 -3.75 -24.42 16.51
CA GLY A 101 -4.24 -25.77 16.16
C GLY A 101 -5.63 -25.81 15.52
N VAL A 102 -6.10 -24.68 14.98
CA VAL A 102 -7.42 -24.55 14.33
C VAL A 102 -7.33 -24.23 12.83
N GLY A 103 -6.12 -24.06 12.29
CA GLY A 103 -5.89 -23.73 10.88
C GLY A 103 -6.51 -24.74 9.91
N PHE A 104 -6.53 -26.02 10.28
CA PHE A 104 -7.18 -27.07 9.49
C PHE A 104 -8.71 -26.87 9.34
N LEU A 105 -9.37 -26.26 10.33
CA LEU A 105 -10.80 -25.95 10.24
C LEU A 105 -11.11 -24.84 9.22
N ALA A 106 -10.10 -24.06 8.83
CA ALA A 106 -10.24 -22.97 7.88
C ALA A 106 -10.77 -23.42 6.53
N ILE A 107 -10.44 -24.64 6.12
CA ILE A 107 -10.75 -25.13 4.78
C ILE A 107 -12.14 -25.80 4.68
N PHE A 108 -12.78 -26.09 5.82
CA PHE A 108 -14.06 -26.82 5.89
C PHE A 108 -15.21 -26.11 5.16
N PRO A 109 -15.35 -24.77 5.23
CA PRO A 109 -16.42 -24.06 4.52
C PRO A 109 -16.32 -24.11 2.99
N PHE A 110 -15.19 -24.52 2.43
CA PHE A 110 -14.89 -24.37 0.99
C PHE A 110 -15.15 -25.63 0.16
N GLY A 111 -15.34 -26.80 0.78
CA GLY A 111 -15.66 -28.03 0.07
C GLY A 111 -16.50 -29.02 0.88
N LYS A 112 -17.07 -30.00 0.19
CA LYS A 112 -17.84 -31.08 0.83
C LYS A 112 -16.94 -32.18 1.38
N LYS A 113 -15.78 -32.39 0.76
CA LYS A 113 -14.81 -33.42 1.12
C LYS A 113 -13.41 -32.83 1.09
N ILE A 114 -12.59 -33.17 2.07
CA ILE A 114 -11.17 -32.81 2.14
C ILE A 114 -10.39 -34.10 2.19
N GLU A 115 -9.61 -34.37 1.15
CA GLU A 115 -8.65 -35.46 1.12
C GLU A 115 -7.28 -34.93 1.54
N ILE A 116 -6.60 -35.63 2.44
CA ILE A 116 -5.27 -35.30 2.93
C ILE A 116 -4.39 -36.51 2.69
N THR A 117 -3.26 -36.29 2.05
CA THR A 117 -2.21 -37.30 1.92
C THR A 117 -0.90 -36.76 2.42
N SER A 118 -0.10 -37.58 3.08
CA SER A 118 1.21 -37.14 3.60
C SER A 118 2.18 -38.30 3.73
N THR A 119 3.45 -38.01 3.49
CA THR A 119 4.57 -38.94 3.65
C THR A 119 5.70 -38.16 4.30
N ALA A 120 6.22 -38.67 5.42
CA ALA A 120 7.34 -38.04 6.12
C ALA A 120 8.66 -38.23 5.35
N SER A 121 9.58 -37.26 5.48
CA SER A 121 10.91 -37.38 4.89
C SER A 121 11.62 -38.66 5.33
N ARG A 122 12.09 -39.45 4.34
CA ARG A 122 12.74 -40.77 4.54
C ARG A 122 11.85 -41.79 5.24
N SER A 123 10.56 -41.79 4.90
CA SER A 123 9.59 -42.78 5.36
C SER A 123 9.01 -43.53 4.18
N ASP A 124 8.85 -44.84 4.33
CA ASP A 124 8.11 -45.72 3.44
C ASP A 124 6.59 -45.68 3.71
N ILE A 125 6.14 -44.87 4.67
CA ILE A 125 4.75 -44.80 5.10
C ILE A 125 4.03 -43.64 4.41
N PHE A 126 2.95 -43.98 3.71
CA PHE A 126 2.01 -43.05 3.11
C PHE A 126 0.69 -43.07 3.87
N PHE A 127 0.17 -41.88 4.20
CA PHE A 127 -1.14 -41.72 4.81
C PHE A 127 -2.14 -41.11 3.85
N LYS A 128 -3.39 -41.55 3.94
CA LYS A 128 -4.54 -40.89 3.34
C LYS A 128 -5.72 -40.83 4.30
N ALA A 129 -6.33 -39.66 4.43
CA ALA A 129 -7.59 -39.47 5.13
C ALA A 129 -8.56 -38.65 4.28
N THR A 130 -9.86 -38.95 4.37
CA THR A 130 -10.92 -38.18 3.71
C THR A 130 -11.89 -37.65 4.75
N VAL A 131 -11.79 -36.36 5.06
CA VAL A 131 -12.67 -35.69 6.01
C VAL A 131 -13.96 -35.25 5.29
N PRO A 132 -15.14 -35.68 5.76
CA PRO A 132 -16.43 -35.27 5.19
C PRO A 132 -16.82 -33.87 5.70
N ALA A 133 -16.06 -32.85 5.30
CA ALA A 133 -16.19 -31.46 5.74
C ALA A 133 -17.63 -30.94 5.77
N GLY A 134 -18.44 -31.29 4.76
CA GLY A 134 -19.84 -30.88 4.66
C GLY A 134 -20.69 -31.24 5.89
N LYS A 135 -20.39 -32.35 6.59
CA LYS A 135 -21.10 -32.78 7.81
C LYS A 135 -20.80 -31.89 9.02
N TYR A 136 -19.65 -31.23 9.06
CA TYR A 136 -19.25 -30.35 10.16
C TYR A 136 -19.82 -28.93 10.03
N VAL A 137 -20.15 -28.50 8.81
CA VAL A 137 -20.63 -27.14 8.52
C VAL A 137 -22.12 -27.04 8.18
N SER A 138 -22.81 -28.15 7.88
CA SER A 138 -24.24 -28.14 7.50
C SER A 138 -25.17 -27.62 8.60
N GLU A 139 -26.13 -26.77 8.24
CA GLU A 139 -27.18 -26.30 9.15
C GLU A 139 -28.25 -27.39 9.40
N GLY A 140 -28.72 -27.50 10.66
CA GLY A 140 -29.86 -28.35 11.02
C GLY A 140 -29.52 -29.78 11.44
N GLN A 141 -28.27 -30.23 11.28
CA GLN A 141 -27.84 -31.54 11.78
C GLN A 141 -27.13 -31.41 13.14
N SER A 142 -27.75 -31.99 14.16
CA SER A 142 -27.20 -32.14 15.51
C SER A 142 -26.35 -33.41 15.56
N ILE A 143 -25.21 -33.43 14.87
CA ILE A 143 -24.26 -34.55 14.93
C ILE A 143 -23.16 -34.18 15.93
N ASN A 144 -22.78 -35.09 16.83
CA ASN A 144 -21.59 -34.84 17.64
C ASN A 144 -20.36 -34.97 16.75
N VAL A 145 -19.41 -34.07 16.92
CA VAL A 145 -18.17 -34.01 16.14
C VAL A 145 -17.42 -35.35 16.20
N GLU A 146 -17.47 -36.03 17.35
CA GLU A 146 -16.83 -37.32 17.63
C GLU A 146 -17.49 -38.49 16.85
N ASP A 147 -18.74 -38.36 16.43
CA ASP A 147 -19.48 -39.41 15.72
C ASP A 147 -19.23 -39.36 14.19
N ILE A 148 -18.47 -38.38 13.70
CA ILE A 148 -18.18 -38.23 12.27
C ILE A 148 -16.92 -39.04 11.94
N GLU A 149 -17.13 -40.19 11.30
CA GLU A 149 -16.04 -41.04 10.81
C GLU A 149 -15.20 -40.31 9.73
N ILE A 150 -13.88 -40.40 9.89
CA ILE A 150 -12.88 -39.96 8.92
C ILE A 150 -12.27 -41.23 8.31
N PRO A 151 -12.75 -41.72 7.15
CA PRO A 151 -12.14 -42.86 6.49
C PRO A 151 -10.71 -42.52 6.05
N GLY A 152 -9.81 -43.47 6.22
CA GLY A 152 -8.41 -43.35 5.83
C GLY A 152 -7.72 -44.70 5.81
N TYR A 153 -6.49 -44.70 5.29
CA TYR A 153 -5.63 -45.87 5.29
C TYR A 153 -4.16 -45.44 5.32
N GLN A 154 -3.30 -46.36 5.73
CA GLN A 154 -1.86 -46.25 5.60
C GLN A 154 -1.36 -47.31 4.63
N VAL A 155 -0.33 -46.99 3.85
CA VAL A 155 0.36 -47.92 2.96
C VAL A 155 1.85 -47.84 3.26
N GLU A 156 2.51 -48.98 3.27
CA GLU A 156 3.97 -49.08 3.32
C GLU A 156 4.49 -49.44 1.93
N GLY A 157 5.51 -48.73 1.45
CA GLY A 157 6.13 -49.00 0.16
C GLY A 157 7.41 -48.20 -0.07
N GLU A 158 8.41 -48.83 -0.67
CA GLU A 158 9.71 -48.21 -0.95
C GLU A 158 9.60 -46.99 -1.89
N ASP A 159 8.57 -46.96 -2.75
CA ASP A 159 8.32 -45.84 -3.67
C ASP A 159 8.09 -44.50 -2.93
N TYR A 160 7.68 -44.55 -1.66
CA TYR A 160 7.45 -43.35 -0.84
C TYR A 160 8.71 -42.85 -0.15
N PHE A 161 9.80 -43.62 -0.14
CA PHE A 161 11.01 -43.27 0.60
C PHE A 161 11.69 -41.99 0.09
N ASP A 162 11.61 -41.77 -1.22
CA ASP A 162 12.15 -40.59 -1.90
C ASP A 162 11.12 -39.46 -2.04
N GLU A 163 9.86 -39.69 -1.66
CA GLU A 163 8.81 -38.69 -1.66
C GLU A 163 8.60 -38.13 -0.25
N HIS A 164 8.30 -36.83 -0.15
CA HIS A 164 7.88 -36.24 1.12
C HIS A 164 7.02 -35.00 0.89
N GLY A 165 6.18 -34.71 1.88
CA GLY A 165 5.32 -33.53 1.88
C GLY A 165 3.88 -33.87 2.21
N THR A 166 3.00 -32.89 1.96
CA THR A 166 1.57 -33.02 2.20
C THR A 166 0.80 -32.54 0.99
N THR A 167 -0.29 -33.23 0.66
CA THR A 167 -1.26 -32.79 -0.32
C THR A 167 -2.63 -32.70 0.33
N ILE A 168 -3.29 -31.56 0.16
CA ILE A 168 -4.66 -31.32 0.62
C ILE A 168 -5.53 -31.02 -0.60
N THR A 169 -6.54 -31.85 -0.82
CA THR A 169 -7.47 -31.73 -1.94
C THR A 169 -8.88 -31.49 -1.42
N ILE A 170 -9.41 -30.30 -1.69
CA ILE A 170 -10.77 -29.88 -1.38
C ILE A 170 -11.64 -30.16 -2.61
N SER A 171 -12.65 -31.02 -2.49
CA SER A 171 -13.57 -31.37 -3.57
C SER A 171 -15.03 -31.12 -3.22
N GLY A 172 -15.86 -30.95 -4.26
CA GLY A 172 -17.25 -30.58 -4.08
C GLY A 172 -17.37 -29.13 -3.60
N LEU A 173 -16.81 -28.19 -4.37
CA LEU A 173 -16.64 -26.79 -3.93
C LEU A 173 -17.99 -26.16 -3.60
N THR A 174 -18.03 -25.45 -2.48
CA THR A 174 -19.25 -24.79 -2.00
C THR A 174 -19.58 -23.54 -2.81
N ASP A 175 -20.79 -23.02 -2.63
CA ASP A 175 -21.22 -21.78 -3.27
C ASP A 175 -20.34 -20.58 -2.88
N MET A 176 -19.66 -20.62 -1.73
CA MET A 176 -18.73 -19.59 -1.31
C MET A 176 -17.56 -19.46 -2.29
N VAL A 177 -16.94 -20.59 -2.66
CA VAL A 177 -15.86 -20.63 -3.67
C VAL A 177 -16.40 -20.23 -5.04
N LYS A 178 -17.54 -20.79 -5.43
CA LYS A 178 -18.17 -20.51 -6.73
C LYS A 178 -18.53 -19.04 -6.89
N ARG A 179 -19.03 -18.40 -5.82
CA ARG A 179 -19.27 -16.95 -5.76
C ARG A 179 -17.98 -16.17 -5.88
N PHE A 180 -16.91 -16.53 -5.18
CA PHE A 180 -15.62 -15.84 -5.31
C PHE A 180 -15.16 -15.78 -6.78
N PHE A 181 -15.36 -16.85 -7.54
CA PHE A 181 -15.00 -16.94 -8.96
C PHE A 181 -16.10 -16.49 -9.94
N SER A 182 -17.27 -16.04 -9.47
CA SER A 182 -18.36 -15.62 -10.34
C SER A 182 -18.09 -14.23 -10.97
N LYS A 183 -18.49 -14.06 -12.23
CA LYS A 183 -18.35 -12.78 -12.95
C LYS A 183 -19.32 -11.70 -12.44
N GLU A 184 -20.41 -12.10 -11.79
CA GLU A 184 -21.42 -11.20 -11.21
C GLU A 184 -20.88 -10.36 -10.04
N ASN A 185 -19.77 -10.80 -9.45
CA ASN A 185 -19.05 -10.05 -8.42
C ASN A 185 -18.17 -8.91 -8.95
N LYS A 186 -18.24 -8.58 -10.25
CA LYS A 186 -17.70 -7.32 -10.76
C LYS A 186 -18.55 -6.17 -10.22
N VAL A 187 -18.17 -5.70 -9.04
CA VAL A 187 -18.59 -4.38 -8.54
C VAL A 187 -18.32 -3.38 -9.68
N LYS A 188 -19.18 -2.36 -9.86
CA LYS A 188 -18.86 -1.16 -10.66
C LYS A 188 -17.73 -0.36 -9.99
N ALA A 189 -16.62 -1.03 -9.71
CA ALA A 189 -15.47 -0.51 -9.03
C ALA A 189 -14.67 0.35 -10.01
N LYS A 190 -14.02 1.39 -9.48
CA LYS A 190 -13.08 2.22 -10.25
C LYS A 190 -11.96 1.32 -10.82
N PRO A 191 -11.31 1.71 -11.94
CA PRO A 191 -10.27 0.89 -12.58
C PRO A 191 -9.01 0.68 -11.73
N ASP A 192 -8.86 1.38 -10.60
CA ASP A 192 -7.64 1.39 -9.79
C ASP A 192 -7.68 0.42 -8.58
N THR A 193 -8.62 -0.52 -8.50
CA THR A 193 -8.77 -1.47 -7.38
C THR A 193 -8.78 -2.91 -7.86
N ILE A 194 -8.27 -3.83 -7.03
CA ILE A 194 -8.32 -5.28 -7.31
C ILE A 194 -9.75 -5.83 -7.40
N LEU A 195 -10.75 -5.10 -6.90
CA LEU A 195 -12.16 -5.46 -7.04
C LEU A 195 -12.61 -5.46 -8.51
N SER A 196 -11.89 -4.75 -9.38
CA SER A 196 -12.14 -4.74 -10.82
C SER A 196 -11.45 -5.90 -11.58
N TYR A 197 -10.54 -6.62 -10.92
CA TYR A 197 -9.75 -7.67 -11.56
C TYR A 197 -10.60 -8.90 -11.88
N ALA A 198 -10.13 -9.72 -12.83
CA ALA A 198 -10.69 -11.05 -12.98
C ALA A 198 -10.49 -11.85 -11.67
N PRO A 199 -11.41 -12.75 -11.29
CA PRO A 199 -11.32 -13.43 -10.00
C PRO A 199 -10.00 -14.16 -9.74
N MET A 200 -9.40 -14.78 -10.77
CA MET A 200 -8.10 -15.42 -10.65
C MET A 200 -6.97 -14.42 -10.44
N ASP A 201 -6.98 -13.27 -11.13
CA ASP A 201 -5.98 -12.21 -10.94
C ASP A 201 -6.14 -11.52 -9.58
N LYS A 202 -7.37 -11.40 -9.08
CA LYS A 202 -7.68 -10.92 -7.73
C LYS A 202 -7.10 -11.86 -6.68
N LEU A 203 -7.36 -13.17 -6.79
CA LEU A 203 -6.78 -14.18 -5.91
C LEU A 203 -5.26 -14.10 -5.94
N LYS A 204 -4.68 -14.14 -7.15
CA LYS A 204 -3.24 -14.02 -7.37
C LYS A 204 -2.67 -12.81 -6.63
N TRP A 205 -3.28 -11.63 -6.80
CA TRP A 205 -2.81 -10.41 -6.15
C TRP A 205 -2.84 -10.50 -4.62
N ILE A 206 -3.93 -11.05 -4.04
CA ILE A 206 -4.08 -11.22 -2.58
C ILE A 206 -2.99 -12.16 -2.06
N LEU A 207 -2.81 -13.32 -2.70
CA LEU A 207 -1.78 -14.28 -2.34
C LEU A 207 -0.37 -13.67 -2.46
N GLN A 208 -0.11 -12.87 -3.49
CA GLN A 208 1.18 -12.18 -3.65
C GLN A 208 1.44 -11.10 -2.58
N ASP A 209 0.40 -10.55 -1.95
CA ASP A 209 0.52 -9.58 -0.86
C ASP A 209 0.70 -10.28 0.50
N ASP A 210 0.09 -11.43 0.72
CA ASP A 210 0.04 -12.09 2.04
C ASP A 210 1.08 -13.19 2.23
N LEU A 211 1.38 -13.97 1.19
CA LEU A 211 2.20 -15.18 1.33
C LEU A 211 3.69 -14.83 1.53
N PRO A 212 4.46 -15.74 2.17
CA PRO A 212 5.89 -15.54 2.41
C PRO A 212 6.73 -15.80 1.14
N LEU A 213 6.38 -15.14 0.04
CA LEU A 213 7.05 -15.23 -1.26
C LEU A 213 8.35 -14.44 -1.29
N ASP A 214 9.30 -14.84 -2.12
CA ASP A 214 10.44 -13.96 -2.42
C ASP A 214 10.02 -12.75 -3.26
N TYR A 215 10.78 -11.67 -3.14
CA TYR A 215 10.62 -10.49 -3.98
C TYR A 215 11.18 -10.74 -5.38
N PRO A 216 10.62 -10.11 -6.43
CA PRO A 216 11.25 -10.09 -7.74
C PRO A 216 12.71 -9.59 -7.64
N PRO A 217 13.71 -10.28 -8.23
CA PRO A 217 15.13 -9.95 -8.05
C PRO A 217 15.51 -8.51 -8.41
N ASN A 218 14.81 -7.91 -9.38
CA ASN A 218 15.07 -6.55 -9.86
C ASN A 218 14.32 -5.46 -9.07
N SER A 219 13.58 -5.83 -8.01
CA SER A 219 12.82 -4.87 -7.22
C SER A 219 13.71 -4.20 -6.17
N VAL A 220 13.41 -2.93 -5.87
CA VAL A 220 14.08 -2.22 -4.75
C VAL A 220 13.90 -2.95 -3.42
N TYR A 221 12.77 -3.64 -3.25
CA TYR A 221 12.47 -4.44 -2.08
C TYR A 221 13.45 -5.60 -1.90
N ALA A 222 13.81 -6.31 -2.97
CA ALA A 222 14.77 -7.41 -2.91
C ALA A 222 16.15 -6.93 -2.44
N THR A 223 16.57 -5.74 -2.86
CA THR A 223 17.82 -5.11 -2.42
C THR A 223 17.73 -4.67 -0.95
N GLU A 224 16.68 -3.93 -0.59
CA GLU A 224 16.52 -3.31 0.71
C GLU A 224 16.18 -4.30 1.83
N PHE A 225 15.61 -5.44 1.50
CA PHE A 225 15.29 -6.53 2.42
C PHE A 225 16.20 -7.74 2.24
N LYS A 226 17.41 -7.55 1.70
CA LYS A 226 18.42 -8.59 1.69
C LYS A 226 18.71 -9.05 3.13
N ASP A 227 18.81 -10.36 3.33
CA ASP A 227 19.14 -10.98 4.62
C ASP A 227 18.09 -10.76 5.73
N LEU A 228 16.79 -10.82 5.40
CA LEU A 228 15.70 -10.83 6.40
C LEU A 228 15.75 -11.99 7.42
N GLY A 229 16.70 -12.92 7.28
CA GLY A 229 16.85 -14.11 8.13
C GLY A 229 15.76 -15.18 7.90
N THR A 230 14.87 -14.97 6.93
CA THR A 230 13.83 -15.92 6.54
C THR A 230 13.84 -16.08 5.02
N VAL A 231 13.98 -17.32 4.55
CA VAL A 231 13.91 -17.64 3.12
C VAL A 231 12.45 -17.76 2.73
N GLY A 232 12.04 -17.09 1.66
CA GLY A 232 10.70 -17.24 1.11
C GLY A 232 10.42 -18.66 0.62
N ILE A 233 9.20 -18.87 0.12
CA ILE A 233 8.76 -20.13 -0.46
C ILE A 233 8.29 -19.90 -1.90
N LYS A 234 8.62 -20.83 -2.80
CA LYS A 234 8.13 -20.79 -4.17
C LYS A 234 6.70 -21.28 -4.20
N ILE A 235 5.82 -20.54 -4.88
CA ILE A 235 4.41 -20.90 -4.97
C ILE A 235 3.97 -20.86 -6.42
N TRP A 236 3.38 -21.95 -6.88
CA TRP A 236 2.85 -22.10 -8.23
C TRP A 236 1.34 -22.09 -8.17
N LEU A 237 0.70 -21.10 -8.78
CA LEU A 237 -0.75 -21.05 -8.93
C LEU A 237 -1.12 -21.45 -10.36
N ASN A 238 -1.78 -22.60 -10.52
CA ASN A 238 -2.12 -23.20 -11.82
C ASN A 238 -0.90 -23.21 -12.78
N GLY A 239 0.25 -23.66 -12.27
CA GLY A 239 1.51 -23.77 -13.02
C GLY A 239 2.26 -22.46 -13.26
N LYS A 240 1.83 -21.33 -12.65
CA LYS A 240 2.54 -20.05 -12.74
C LYS A 240 3.13 -19.65 -11.39
N GLU A 241 4.44 -19.41 -11.35
CA GLU A 241 5.13 -18.93 -10.15
C GLU A 241 4.61 -17.55 -9.72
N LEU A 242 4.43 -17.40 -8.41
CA LEU A 242 4.07 -16.15 -7.76
C LEU A 242 5.32 -15.48 -7.16
N ASN A 243 5.43 -14.18 -7.34
CA ASN A 243 6.43 -13.35 -6.67
C ASN A 243 5.72 -12.35 -5.75
N ARG A 244 6.38 -11.88 -4.70
CA ARG A 244 5.77 -10.87 -3.82
C ARG A 244 5.45 -9.57 -4.57
N ASN A 245 4.32 -8.95 -4.22
CA ASN A 245 3.99 -7.63 -4.74
C ASN A 245 5.02 -6.58 -4.27
N THR A 246 5.53 -5.77 -5.19
CA THR A 246 6.49 -4.69 -4.91
C THR A 246 5.93 -3.35 -5.39
N PRO A 247 4.83 -2.88 -4.77
CA PRO A 247 4.27 -1.58 -5.13
C PRO A 247 5.29 -0.49 -4.79
N GLY A 248 5.65 0.39 -5.73
CA GLY A 248 6.62 1.45 -5.44
C GLY A 248 8.02 1.15 -5.95
N GLU A 249 8.57 2.06 -6.74
CA GLU A 249 9.86 1.89 -7.41
C GLU A 249 10.95 2.78 -6.79
N ARG A 250 10.59 3.75 -5.94
CA ARG A 250 11.53 4.71 -5.35
C ARG A 250 11.48 4.65 -3.84
N VAL A 251 12.61 4.30 -3.23
CA VAL A 251 12.78 4.25 -1.78
C VAL A 251 12.83 5.67 -1.21
N LEU A 252 11.95 5.96 -0.26
CA LEU A 252 11.99 7.17 0.56
C LEU A 252 12.84 6.94 1.81
N GLU A 253 12.68 5.79 2.45
CA GLU A 253 13.43 5.39 3.64
C GLU A 253 13.45 3.86 3.74
N SER A 254 14.60 3.30 4.08
CA SER A 254 14.81 1.89 4.43
C SER A 254 15.61 1.86 5.72
N SER A 255 15.04 1.31 6.79
CA SER A 255 15.64 1.43 8.13
C SER A 255 15.12 0.37 9.09
N TYR A 256 15.58 0.46 10.34
CA TYR A 256 15.18 -0.37 11.46
C TYR A 256 14.49 0.49 12.52
N TRP A 257 13.52 -0.11 13.19
CA TRP A 257 12.89 0.41 14.39
C TRP A 257 12.93 -0.68 15.46
N GLU A 258 13.24 -0.29 16.68
CA GLU A 258 13.24 -1.17 17.83
C GLU A 258 12.65 -0.46 19.04
N SER A 259 11.87 -1.20 19.82
CA SER A 259 11.43 -0.78 21.15
C SER A 259 11.24 -2.00 22.04
N GLY A 260 11.93 -2.01 23.17
CA GLY A 260 11.96 -3.15 24.09
C GLY A 260 12.43 -4.44 23.40
N LYS A 261 11.51 -5.41 23.26
CA LYS A 261 11.76 -6.71 22.62
C LYS A 261 11.33 -6.76 21.16
N ILE A 262 10.74 -5.68 20.65
CA ILE A 262 10.19 -5.63 19.30
C ILE A 262 11.26 -5.08 18.36
N LYS A 263 11.51 -5.79 17.28
CA LYS A 263 12.38 -5.36 16.19
C LYS A 263 11.63 -5.38 14.89
N CYS A 264 11.67 -4.27 14.17
CA CYS A 264 11.01 -4.10 12.88
C CYS A 264 12.00 -3.55 11.86
N ARG A 265 12.16 -4.24 10.73
CA ARG A 265 12.82 -3.66 9.55
C ARG A 265 11.75 -3.14 8.61
N TYR A 266 11.93 -1.96 8.05
CA TYR A 266 10.90 -1.37 7.22
C TYR A 266 11.45 -0.64 6.01
N LEU A 267 10.58 -0.53 5.01
CA LEU A 267 10.79 0.20 3.78
C LEU A 267 9.57 1.07 3.49
N VAL A 268 9.80 2.34 3.19
CA VAL A 268 8.80 3.28 2.68
C VAL A 268 9.19 3.65 1.26
N ALA A 269 8.25 3.53 0.33
CA ALA A 269 8.46 3.76 -1.09
C ALA A 269 7.33 4.62 -1.70
N THR A 270 7.63 5.20 -2.86
CA THR A 270 6.69 5.95 -3.67
C THR A 270 6.95 5.74 -5.15
N ASN A 271 5.94 6.04 -5.97
CA ASN A 271 6.10 6.20 -7.42
C ASN A 271 6.06 7.69 -7.84
N TRP A 272 6.03 8.62 -6.88
CA TRP A 272 5.76 10.05 -7.12
C TRP A 272 4.46 10.28 -7.89
N LYS A 273 3.53 9.32 -7.74
CA LYS A 273 2.17 9.28 -8.28
C LYS A 273 1.35 8.29 -7.46
N LYS A 274 0.04 8.25 -7.69
CA LYS A 274 -0.87 7.29 -7.04
C LYS A 274 -0.34 5.86 -7.17
N ILE A 275 -0.18 5.17 -6.04
CA ILE A 275 0.11 3.75 -6.01
C ILE A 275 -1.14 3.00 -6.45
N LYS A 276 -0.96 2.05 -7.37
CA LYS A 276 -2.01 1.21 -7.92
C LYS A 276 -1.62 -0.27 -7.78
N PRO A 277 -2.56 -1.18 -7.47
CA PRO A 277 -3.95 -0.86 -7.12
C PRO A 277 -4.07 -0.13 -5.76
N GLU A 278 -5.26 0.38 -5.44
CA GLU A 278 -5.54 1.11 -4.19
C GLU A 278 -5.21 0.26 -2.95
N GLU A 279 -5.44 -1.04 -3.02
CA GLU A 279 -5.11 -2.00 -1.97
C GLU A 279 -3.61 -2.13 -1.71
N ALA A 280 -2.74 -1.64 -2.60
CA ALA A 280 -1.28 -1.65 -2.45
C ALA A 280 -0.73 -0.41 -1.71
N GLN A 281 -1.58 0.54 -1.35
CA GLN A 281 -1.20 1.78 -0.65
C GLN A 281 -0.91 1.52 0.83
N HIS A 282 -0.11 2.39 1.44
CA HIS A 282 0.22 2.41 2.87
C HIS A 282 1.04 1.20 3.36
N TYR A 283 1.01 0.90 4.67
CA TYR A 283 1.82 -0.14 5.28
C TYR A 283 1.22 -1.53 5.10
N LYS A 284 2.02 -2.47 4.61
CA LYS A 284 1.81 -3.90 4.83
C LYS A 284 2.60 -4.35 6.05
N LEU A 285 1.92 -4.93 7.04
CA LEU A 285 2.58 -5.52 8.19
C LEU A 285 2.89 -6.98 7.88
N ARG A 286 4.08 -7.42 8.27
CA ARG A 286 4.50 -8.82 8.17
C ARG A 286 5.08 -9.30 9.48
N LEU A 287 4.64 -10.47 9.91
CA LEU A 287 5.25 -11.22 10.99
C LEU A 287 5.84 -12.49 10.39
N ARG A 288 7.15 -12.70 10.57
CA ARG A 288 7.84 -13.90 10.06
C ARG A 288 7.61 -14.14 8.56
N ASN A 289 7.70 -13.06 7.78
CA ASN A 289 7.53 -13.03 6.33
C ASN A 289 6.07 -13.20 5.82
N VAL A 290 5.10 -13.50 6.69
CA VAL A 290 3.68 -13.61 6.34
C VAL A 290 2.96 -12.29 6.62
N GLY A 291 2.12 -11.88 5.67
CA GLY A 291 1.27 -10.69 5.77
C GLY A 291 0.23 -10.82 6.88
N ILE A 292 0.12 -9.77 7.70
CA ILE A 292 -0.90 -9.65 8.74
C ILE A 292 -1.89 -8.58 8.34
N GLY A 293 -3.14 -8.99 8.15
CA GLY A 293 -4.24 -8.09 7.82
C GLY A 293 -4.10 -7.34 6.49
N LYS A 294 -5.04 -6.41 6.29
CA LYS A 294 -5.01 -5.47 5.16
C LYS A 294 -3.96 -4.39 5.38
N ARG A 295 -3.54 -3.76 4.29
CA ARG A 295 -2.68 -2.58 4.40
C ARG A 295 -3.36 -1.45 5.15
N THR A 296 -2.60 -0.70 5.94
CA THR A 296 -3.12 0.31 6.86
C THR A 296 -2.32 1.60 6.82
N SER A 297 -3.01 2.74 6.93
CA SER A 297 -2.41 4.04 7.23
C SER A 297 -2.35 4.33 8.73
N PHE A 298 -2.69 3.35 9.57
CA PHE A 298 -2.92 3.52 11.00
C PHE A 298 -3.93 4.64 11.31
N SER A 299 -5.00 4.70 10.52
CA SER A 299 -6.06 5.71 10.58
C SER A 299 -5.64 7.13 10.20
N LEU A 300 -4.43 7.32 9.68
CA LEU A 300 -3.98 8.61 9.17
C LEU A 300 -4.87 9.06 8.00
N GLY A 301 -5.36 10.31 8.08
CA GLY A 301 -6.24 10.92 7.07
C GLY A 301 -7.74 10.69 7.29
N LEU A 302 -8.15 9.88 8.29
CA LEU A 302 -9.57 9.66 8.62
C LEU A 302 -10.10 10.65 9.67
N ALA A 303 -9.25 11.15 10.56
CA ALA A 303 -9.58 12.16 11.57
C ALA A 303 -8.51 13.25 11.60
N GLY A 304 -8.90 14.52 11.40
CA GLY A 304 -8.00 15.66 11.41
C GLY A 304 -7.51 16.10 10.03
N ARG A 305 -6.19 16.29 9.88
CA ARG A 305 -5.58 16.82 8.64
C ARG A 305 -5.72 15.83 7.49
N ALA A 306 -6.26 16.31 6.36
CA ALA A 306 -6.25 15.57 5.10
C ALA A 306 -4.86 15.63 4.46
N TYR A 307 -4.37 14.49 4.00
CA TYR A 307 -3.09 14.37 3.28
C TYR A 307 -3.36 14.05 1.82
N SER A 308 -3.22 15.06 0.94
CA SER A 308 -3.68 14.94 -0.45
C SER A 308 -2.86 13.95 -1.29
N ARG A 309 -1.69 13.52 -0.79
CA ARG A 309 -0.74 12.60 -1.45
C ARG A 309 -0.44 11.34 -0.65
N LEU A 310 -1.21 11.05 0.40
CA LEU A 310 -1.03 9.84 1.20
C LEU A 310 -1.08 8.55 0.35
N HIS A 311 -2.00 8.53 -0.62
CA HIS A 311 -2.17 7.44 -1.59
C HIS A 311 -1.01 7.26 -2.60
N TRP A 312 0.04 8.09 -2.51
CA TRP A 312 1.28 7.94 -3.30
C TRP A 312 2.35 7.14 -2.56
N ILE A 313 2.07 6.76 -1.32
CA ILE A 313 3.00 6.07 -0.44
C ILE A 313 2.56 4.64 -0.25
N THR A 314 3.54 3.77 -0.21
CA THR A 314 3.40 2.36 0.13
C THR A 314 4.62 1.93 0.93
N ALA A 315 4.45 0.97 1.81
CA ALA A 315 5.48 0.58 2.73
C ALA A 315 5.28 -0.86 3.20
N GLU A 316 6.35 -1.47 3.67
CA GLU A 316 6.32 -2.81 4.23
C GLU A 316 7.10 -2.84 5.55
N LEU A 317 6.48 -3.39 6.58
CA LEU A 317 6.98 -3.47 7.96
C LEU A 317 7.21 -4.94 8.31
N HIS A 318 8.47 -5.36 8.37
CA HIS A 318 8.88 -6.71 8.76
C HIS A 318 9.17 -6.76 10.25
N ILE A 319 8.23 -7.30 11.02
CA ILE A 319 8.40 -7.60 12.44
C ILE A 319 9.27 -8.86 12.54
N LEU A 320 10.51 -8.66 12.96
CA LEU A 320 11.53 -9.70 13.09
C LEU A 320 11.48 -10.37 14.46
N GLU A 321 11.20 -9.60 15.50
CA GLU A 321 11.05 -10.06 16.89
C GLU A 321 9.87 -9.34 17.55
N GLY A 322 9.14 -10.03 18.41
CA GLY A 322 7.99 -9.49 19.14
C GLY A 322 6.65 -9.73 18.46
N PHE A 323 5.57 -9.39 19.18
CA PHE A 323 4.16 -9.57 18.77
C PHE A 323 3.72 -11.01 18.44
N ASP A 324 4.55 -12.02 18.70
CA ASP A 324 4.25 -13.41 18.39
C ASP A 324 2.95 -13.91 19.06
N ASP A 325 2.70 -13.50 20.31
CA ASP A 325 1.50 -13.84 21.08
C ASP A 325 0.36 -12.83 20.91
N ALA A 326 0.61 -11.74 20.18
CA ALA A 326 -0.33 -10.64 20.00
C ALA A 326 -1.12 -10.75 18.69
N VAL A 327 -0.88 -11.75 17.83
CA VAL A 327 -1.66 -11.92 16.59
C VAL A 327 -2.99 -12.61 16.88
N THR A 328 -4.06 -12.14 16.24
CA THR A 328 -5.37 -12.80 16.34
C THR A 328 -5.38 -14.18 15.68
N ILE A 329 -6.33 -15.04 16.05
CA ILE A 329 -6.42 -16.43 15.54
C ILE A 329 -6.55 -16.49 14.01
N ASP A 330 -7.30 -15.55 13.42
CA ASP A 330 -7.49 -15.39 11.97
C ASP A 330 -6.31 -14.66 11.28
N ARG A 331 -5.30 -14.22 12.05
CA ARG A 331 -4.13 -13.48 11.57
C ARG A 331 -4.49 -12.20 10.80
N SER A 332 -5.63 -11.59 11.12
CA SER A 332 -6.12 -10.37 10.46
C SER A 332 -5.62 -9.09 11.12
N ARG A 333 -5.21 -9.16 12.40
CA ARG A 333 -4.73 -8.00 13.17
C ARG A 333 -3.89 -8.42 14.37
N PHE A 334 -3.27 -7.42 14.99
CA PHE A 334 -2.70 -7.57 16.33
C PHE A 334 -3.74 -7.18 17.39
N VAL A 335 -3.67 -7.83 18.55
CA VAL A 335 -4.36 -7.49 19.77
C VAL A 335 -3.73 -6.22 20.32
N GLU A 336 -4.57 -5.30 20.77
CA GLU A 336 -4.12 -4.02 21.31
C GLU A 336 -3.32 -4.22 22.59
N SER A 337 -2.14 -3.62 22.64
CA SER A 337 -1.24 -3.60 23.79
C SER A 337 -0.47 -2.27 23.80
N PRO A 338 0.07 -1.84 24.97
CA PRO A 338 0.87 -0.62 25.04
C PRO A 338 2.05 -0.59 24.06
N GLU A 339 2.70 -1.74 23.86
CA GLU A 339 3.81 -1.88 22.91
C GLU A 339 3.35 -1.79 21.45
N TYR A 340 2.15 -2.30 21.14
CA TYR A 340 1.55 -2.14 19.81
C TYR A 340 1.12 -0.70 19.56
N ASP A 341 0.62 0.01 20.58
CA ASP A 341 0.29 1.43 20.47
C ASP A 341 1.51 2.30 20.20
N GLU A 342 2.65 2.01 20.85
CA GLU A 342 3.92 2.68 20.58
C GLU A 342 4.38 2.47 19.14
N PHE A 343 4.35 1.21 18.67
CA PHE A 343 4.64 0.86 17.28
C PHE A 343 3.75 1.63 16.30
N VAL A 344 2.43 1.63 16.53
CA VAL A 344 1.44 2.32 15.70
C VAL A 344 1.71 3.83 15.67
N ASN A 345 1.99 4.45 16.81
CA ASN A 345 2.24 5.89 16.90
C ASN A 345 3.51 6.28 16.13
N TYR A 346 4.61 5.54 16.30
CA TYR A 346 5.84 5.78 15.56
C TYR A 346 5.60 5.72 14.04
N PHE A 347 5.00 4.64 13.54
CA PHE A 347 4.79 4.47 12.10
C PHE A 347 3.72 5.42 11.55
N ARG A 348 2.73 5.84 12.35
CA ARG A 348 1.78 6.89 11.97
C ARG A 348 2.51 8.22 11.74
N ASP A 349 3.39 8.62 12.65
CA ASP A 349 4.16 9.86 12.54
C ASP A 349 5.14 9.81 11.36
N ARG A 350 5.78 8.65 11.12
CA ARG A 350 6.61 8.44 9.93
C ARG A 350 5.82 8.54 8.63
N MET A 351 4.65 7.92 8.53
CA MET A 351 3.78 8.05 7.36
C MET A 351 3.35 9.50 7.14
N ALA A 352 3.00 10.23 8.20
CA ALA A 352 2.66 11.65 8.12
C ALA A 352 3.84 12.50 7.62
N HIS A 353 5.05 12.21 8.10
CA HIS A 353 6.28 12.85 7.62
C HIS A 353 6.44 12.65 6.11
N PHE A 354 6.37 11.40 5.62
CA PHE A 354 6.53 11.14 4.19
C PHE A 354 5.37 11.66 3.33
N ALA A 355 4.14 11.64 3.84
CA ALA A 355 2.99 12.23 3.16
C ALA A 355 3.22 13.73 2.92
N ASN A 356 3.66 14.45 3.95
CA ASN A 356 4.04 15.86 3.82
C ASN A 356 5.24 16.04 2.89
N TYR A 357 6.25 15.16 2.94
CA TYR A 357 7.43 15.24 2.08
C TYR A 357 7.04 15.14 0.60
N VAL A 358 6.31 14.10 0.22
CA VAL A 358 5.86 13.85 -1.16
C VAL A 358 4.94 14.97 -1.65
N GLU A 359 4.04 15.45 -0.79
CA GLU A 359 3.17 16.58 -1.08
C GLU A 359 3.96 17.85 -1.38
N ASN A 360 4.88 18.25 -0.49
CA ASN A 360 5.70 19.45 -0.67
C ASN A 360 6.55 19.41 -1.95
N VAL A 361 7.14 18.26 -2.28
CA VAL A 361 7.95 18.10 -3.49
C VAL A 361 7.08 18.20 -4.74
N SER A 362 5.93 17.50 -4.75
CA SER A 362 4.99 17.55 -5.87
C SER A 362 4.38 18.93 -6.07
N GLU A 363 4.10 19.66 -4.99
CA GLU A 363 3.62 21.04 -5.04
C GLU A 363 4.68 22.00 -5.57
N ALA A 364 5.93 21.86 -5.14
CA ALA A 364 7.03 22.68 -5.65
C ALA A 364 7.20 22.49 -7.18
N GLU A 365 7.24 21.24 -7.67
CA GLU A 365 7.29 20.97 -9.12
C GLU A 365 6.07 21.54 -9.85
N ARG A 366 4.88 21.35 -9.30
CA ARG A 366 3.64 21.86 -9.90
C ARG A 366 3.63 23.38 -9.99
N ASP A 367 4.11 24.07 -8.96
CA ASP A 367 4.17 25.52 -8.93
C ASP A 367 5.22 26.06 -9.91
N ILE A 368 6.38 25.40 -10.02
CA ILE A 368 7.37 25.71 -11.06
C ILE A 368 6.72 25.61 -12.46
N ASN A 369 6.05 24.50 -12.75
CA ASN A 369 5.39 24.28 -14.04
C ASN A 369 4.27 25.31 -14.30
N ARG A 370 3.50 25.67 -13.27
CA ARG A 370 2.46 26.72 -13.38
C ARG A 370 3.05 28.07 -13.70
N GLN A 371 4.17 28.43 -13.08
CA GLN A 371 4.86 29.70 -13.30
C GLN A 371 5.41 29.78 -14.73
N LEU A 372 6.01 28.70 -15.22
CA LEU A 372 6.54 28.61 -16.59
C LEU A 372 5.43 28.68 -17.65
N SER A 373 4.32 28.00 -17.41
CA SER A 373 3.16 27.98 -18.33
C SER A 373 2.27 29.24 -18.30
N GLU A 374 2.56 30.22 -17.44
CA GLU A 374 1.70 31.38 -17.15
C GLU A 374 0.23 31.03 -16.89
N SER A 375 0.00 29.96 -16.14
CA SER A 375 -1.35 29.51 -15.82
C SER A 375 -2.14 30.59 -15.05
N ARG A 376 -3.48 30.57 -15.12
CA ARG A 376 -4.36 31.53 -14.40
C ARG A 376 -4.12 31.61 -12.89
N SER A 377 -3.48 30.59 -12.32
CA SER A 377 -3.21 30.43 -10.89
C SER A 377 -1.70 30.49 -10.57
N ALA A 378 -0.89 31.06 -11.44
CA ALA A 378 0.52 31.32 -11.12
C ALA A 378 0.64 32.46 -10.07
N GLU A 379 1.80 32.55 -9.45
CA GLU A 379 2.07 33.58 -8.44
C GLU A 379 2.49 34.88 -9.15
N VAL A 380 1.89 36.00 -8.73
CA VAL A 380 2.27 37.31 -9.24
C VAL A 380 3.60 37.72 -8.62
N GLY A 381 4.66 37.59 -9.40
CA GLY A 381 6.02 37.91 -9.00
C GLY A 381 6.99 37.54 -10.10
N SER A 382 8.28 37.81 -9.91
CA SER A 382 9.29 37.44 -10.91
C SER A 382 9.29 35.92 -11.08
N LYS A 383 9.15 35.46 -12.33
CA LYS A 383 9.23 34.03 -12.66
C LYS A 383 10.52 33.43 -12.13
N ARG A 384 11.65 34.11 -12.34
CA ARG A 384 12.96 33.69 -11.87
C ARG A 384 12.99 33.55 -10.35
N GLU A 385 12.58 34.57 -9.61
CA GLU A 385 12.61 34.53 -8.14
C GLU A 385 11.68 33.44 -7.56
N VAL A 386 10.45 33.35 -8.07
CA VAL A 386 9.47 32.35 -7.62
C VAL A 386 10.00 30.94 -7.89
N ILE A 387 10.51 30.68 -9.10
CA ILE A 387 11.06 29.37 -9.45
C ILE A 387 12.31 29.07 -8.63
N GLN A 388 13.23 30.01 -8.46
CA GLN A 388 14.42 29.84 -7.61
C GLN A 388 14.04 29.48 -6.17
N ASN A 389 13.03 30.13 -5.59
CA ASN A 389 12.53 29.80 -4.25
C ASN A 389 11.99 28.36 -4.18
N LYS A 390 11.27 27.89 -5.20
CA LYS A 390 10.76 26.51 -5.27
C LYS A 390 11.88 25.48 -5.53
N VAL A 391 12.87 25.83 -6.34
CA VAL A 391 14.08 25.01 -6.56
C VAL A 391 14.88 24.89 -5.26
N GLU A 392 15.05 25.97 -4.51
CA GLU A 392 15.72 25.93 -3.21
C GLU A 392 14.88 25.17 -2.16
N GLN A 393 13.55 25.21 -2.24
CA GLN A 393 12.67 24.34 -1.47
C GLN A 393 12.96 22.85 -1.78
N LEU A 394 13.10 22.48 -3.06
CA LEU A 394 13.48 21.11 -3.46
C LEU A 394 14.89 20.75 -2.96
N ARG A 395 15.84 21.67 -3.00
CA ARG A 395 17.18 21.49 -2.44
C ARG A 395 17.15 21.14 -0.95
N ARG A 396 16.37 21.88 -0.15
CA ARG A 396 16.13 21.59 1.28
C ARG A 396 15.46 20.24 1.53
N LYS A 397 14.81 19.67 0.51
CA LYS A 397 14.21 18.32 0.53
C LYS A 397 15.16 17.24 0.00
N GLY A 398 16.44 17.57 -0.18
CA GLY A 398 17.51 16.64 -0.52
C GLY A 398 17.68 16.42 -2.03
N PHE A 399 17.17 17.32 -2.87
CA PHE A 399 17.48 17.29 -4.30
C PHE A 399 18.79 18.05 -4.60
N GLU A 400 19.64 17.46 -5.42
CA GLU A 400 20.84 18.12 -5.94
C GLU A 400 20.47 19.05 -7.11
N ILE A 401 20.99 20.27 -7.11
CA ILE A 401 20.70 21.25 -8.15
C ILE A 401 21.83 21.24 -9.19
N ILE A 402 21.48 20.97 -10.45
CA ILE A 402 22.41 20.95 -11.58
C ILE A 402 22.09 22.14 -12.48
N SER A 403 22.92 23.18 -12.41
CA SER A 403 22.82 24.34 -13.29
C SER A 403 23.49 24.06 -14.65
N LYS A 404 22.79 24.35 -15.74
CA LYS A 404 23.30 24.27 -17.12
C LYS A 404 23.09 25.60 -17.84
N SER A 405 23.99 25.95 -18.75
CA SER A 405 23.77 27.10 -19.64
C SER A 405 22.93 26.69 -20.86
N SER A 406 22.15 27.62 -21.42
CA SER A 406 21.30 27.38 -22.60
C SER A 406 22.09 26.87 -23.81
N ASN A 407 23.38 27.19 -23.91
CA ASN A 407 24.28 26.72 -24.97
C ASN A 407 24.61 25.21 -24.90
N GLN A 408 24.38 24.57 -23.74
CA GLN A 408 24.72 23.16 -23.51
C GLN A 408 23.51 22.23 -23.68
N VAL A 409 22.36 22.77 -24.07
CA VAL A 409 21.08 22.06 -24.03
C VAL A 409 20.31 22.29 -25.34
N SER A 410 19.50 21.31 -25.77
CA SER A 410 18.67 21.47 -26.96
C SER A 410 17.66 22.62 -26.79
N LYS A 411 17.35 23.35 -27.88
CA LYS A 411 16.35 24.43 -27.88
C LYS A 411 14.95 24.01 -27.44
N SER A 412 14.64 22.70 -27.41
CA SER A 412 13.36 22.14 -26.99
C SER A 412 13.34 21.69 -25.52
N SER A 413 14.43 21.87 -24.78
CA SER A 413 14.52 21.38 -23.41
C SER A 413 13.78 22.31 -22.44
N GLN A 414 13.09 21.70 -21.47
CA GLN A 414 12.38 22.44 -20.45
C GLN A 414 13.36 23.25 -19.56
N PRO A 415 12.98 24.47 -19.12
CA PRO A 415 13.83 25.34 -18.31
C PRO A 415 14.16 24.76 -16.92
N VAL A 416 13.25 23.98 -16.34
CA VAL A 416 13.49 23.23 -15.11
C VAL A 416 12.99 21.80 -15.30
N LYS A 417 13.80 20.83 -14.91
CA LYS A 417 13.44 19.41 -14.95
C LYS A 417 13.76 18.73 -13.62
N VAL A 418 12.72 18.24 -12.94
CA VAL A 418 12.87 17.45 -11.73
C VAL A 418 13.04 15.99 -12.10
N ASN A 419 14.11 15.36 -11.61
CA ASN A 419 14.35 13.94 -11.77
C ASN A 419 14.29 13.25 -10.40
N TYR A 420 13.22 12.48 -10.22
CA TYR A 420 12.93 11.75 -9.00
C TYR A 420 13.84 10.54 -8.75
N ALA A 421 14.45 9.98 -9.80
CA ALA A 421 15.23 8.75 -9.71
C ALA A 421 16.59 8.99 -9.07
N ASN A 422 17.27 10.06 -9.49
CA ASN A 422 18.57 10.48 -9.00
C ASN A 422 18.46 11.64 -7.99
N LYS A 423 17.24 12.09 -7.67
CA LYS A 423 16.96 13.27 -6.83
C LYS A 423 17.73 14.51 -7.33
N THR A 424 17.71 14.78 -8.62
CA THR A 424 18.31 16.00 -9.18
C THR A 424 17.26 16.95 -9.72
N VAL A 425 17.55 18.25 -9.69
CA VAL A 425 16.79 19.28 -10.40
C VAL A 425 17.74 19.95 -11.38
N GLU A 426 17.49 19.79 -12.67
CA GLU A 426 18.25 20.48 -13.71
C GLU A 426 17.61 21.84 -13.97
N VAL A 427 18.41 22.91 -13.95
CA VAL A 427 17.96 24.29 -14.19
C VAL A 427 18.79 24.90 -15.33
N VAL A 428 18.13 25.43 -16.34
CA VAL A 428 18.77 26.14 -17.46
C VAL A 428 18.74 27.65 -17.18
N GLU A 429 19.77 28.19 -16.53
CA GLU A 429 19.72 29.53 -15.91
C GLU A 429 19.37 30.68 -16.89
N ASP A 430 19.82 30.54 -18.14
CA ASP A 430 19.66 31.53 -19.21
C ASP A 430 18.49 31.22 -20.16
N HIS A 431 17.48 30.46 -19.71
CA HIS A 431 16.33 30.12 -20.55
C HIS A 431 15.34 31.29 -20.69
N PRO A 432 14.87 31.64 -21.91
CA PRO A 432 13.96 32.77 -22.14
C PRO A 432 12.64 32.71 -21.35
N ASP A 433 12.14 31.52 -21.02
CA ASP A 433 10.93 31.37 -20.20
C ASP A 433 11.06 31.93 -18.78
N PHE A 434 12.29 32.19 -18.30
CA PHE A 434 12.51 32.91 -17.04
C PHE A 434 12.27 34.42 -17.16
N ASP A 435 12.21 34.95 -18.38
CA ASP A 435 12.00 36.37 -18.61
C ASP A 435 10.53 36.75 -18.35
N ASP A 436 10.39 37.83 -17.59
CA ASP A 436 9.10 38.43 -17.25
C ASP A 436 8.71 39.45 -18.33
N LEU A 437 8.03 38.94 -19.37
CA LEU A 437 7.63 39.71 -20.55
C LEU A 437 6.11 39.74 -20.72
N ILE A 438 5.59 40.83 -21.26
CA ILE A 438 4.19 40.91 -21.71
C ILE A 438 4.08 41.59 -23.07
N SER A 439 3.28 40.99 -23.95
CA SER A 439 3.00 41.55 -25.28
C SER A 439 1.66 42.29 -25.30
N PHE A 440 1.65 43.47 -25.92
CA PHE A 440 0.46 44.29 -26.14
C PHE A 440 0.61 45.11 -27.42
N GLU A 441 -0.36 45.03 -28.34
CA GLU A 441 -0.39 45.78 -29.62
C GLU A 441 0.97 45.78 -30.34
N ASP A 442 1.52 44.58 -30.60
CA ASP A 442 2.80 44.35 -31.29
C ASP A 442 4.09 44.81 -30.57
N LYS A 443 3.98 45.32 -29.34
CA LYS A 443 5.15 45.66 -28.48
C LYS A 443 5.31 44.65 -27.35
N VAL A 444 6.56 44.34 -27.04
CA VAL A 444 6.95 43.54 -25.88
C VAL A 444 7.48 44.47 -24.79
N TYR A 445 6.96 44.31 -23.58
CA TYR A 445 7.35 45.07 -22.41
C TYR A 445 7.99 44.16 -21.39
N ASN A 446 9.14 44.59 -20.85
CA ASN A 446 9.74 43.97 -19.68
C ASN A 446 8.93 44.34 -18.44
N ILE A 447 8.74 43.37 -17.56
CA ILE A 447 8.08 43.55 -16.27
C ILE A 447 9.14 43.48 -15.17
N ASN A 448 9.08 44.44 -14.27
CA ASN A 448 9.83 44.47 -13.03
C ASN A 448 8.85 44.43 -11.85
N TYR A 449 9.20 43.73 -10.78
CA TYR A 449 8.34 43.56 -9.61
C TYR A 449 8.93 44.32 -8.43
N VAL A 450 8.18 45.28 -7.90
CA VAL A 450 8.65 46.17 -6.82
C VAL A 450 7.62 46.17 -5.69
N LYS A 451 8.04 46.60 -4.50
CA LYS A 451 7.16 46.73 -3.33
C LYS A 451 7.07 48.19 -2.93
N TRP A 452 5.87 48.77 -2.96
CA TRP A 452 5.62 50.11 -2.42
C TRP A 452 4.30 50.19 -1.65
N ASN A 453 4.20 51.17 -0.75
CA ASN A 453 3.09 51.24 0.23
C ASN A 453 1.87 52.03 -0.24
N ASP A 454 1.98 52.77 -1.35
CA ASP A 454 0.83 53.44 -1.95
C ASP A 454 -0.05 52.42 -2.68
N LEU A 455 -1.17 52.05 -2.03
CA LEU A 455 -2.17 51.10 -2.52
C LEU A 455 -3.38 51.79 -3.17
N ASP A 456 -3.45 53.12 -3.15
CA ASP A 456 -4.71 53.87 -3.42
C ASP A 456 -4.82 54.41 -4.86
N THR A 457 -3.73 54.45 -5.63
CA THR A 457 -3.71 55.18 -6.91
C THR A 457 -3.52 54.31 -8.15
N MET A 458 -2.49 53.45 -8.25
CA MET A 458 -2.36 52.44 -9.31
C MET A 458 -1.41 51.27 -8.91
N PRO A 459 -1.76 50.01 -9.25
CA PRO A 459 -0.93 48.84 -8.97
C PRO A 459 0.30 48.70 -9.89
N ILE A 460 0.38 49.51 -10.94
CA ILE A 460 1.38 49.42 -12.02
C ILE A 460 1.85 50.83 -12.39
N ARG A 461 3.14 51.00 -12.69
CA ARG A 461 3.73 52.25 -13.17
C ARG A 461 4.88 52.00 -14.16
N ARG A 462 5.38 53.06 -14.80
CA ARG A 462 6.63 53.02 -15.59
C ARG A 462 7.85 53.14 -14.68
N GLY A 463 8.82 52.26 -14.89
CA GLY A 463 10.16 52.36 -14.30
C GLY A 463 11.05 53.37 -15.02
N GLN A 464 12.23 53.63 -14.45
CA GLN A 464 13.18 54.63 -14.97
C GLN A 464 13.76 54.25 -16.34
N SER A 465 13.82 52.96 -16.67
CA SER A 465 14.35 52.46 -17.94
C SER A 465 13.25 52.12 -18.95
N GLY A 466 11.99 52.52 -18.65
CA GLY A 466 10.83 52.29 -19.51
C GLY A 466 10.14 50.93 -19.33
N GLU A 467 10.58 50.09 -18.41
CA GLU A 467 9.93 48.84 -18.00
C GLU A 467 8.60 49.09 -17.26
N LEU A 468 7.76 48.06 -17.15
CA LEU A 468 6.54 48.09 -16.35
C LEU A 468 6.84 47.60 -14.93
N GLU A 469 6.67 48.46 -13.94
CA GLU A 469 6.82 48.10 -12.52
C GLU A 469 5.46 47.67 -11.93
N ILE A 470 5.40 46.49 -11.33
CA ILE A 470 4.21 45.92 -10.69
C ILE A 470 4.37 45.93 -9.17
N ASN A 471 3.40 46.48 -8.45
CA ASN A 471 3.40 46.47 -6.98
C ASN A 471 2.98 45.11 -6.44
N THR A 472 3.92 44.27 -6.05
CA THR A 472 3.62 42.95 -5.47
C THR A 472 2.89 43.02 -4.11
N LYS A 473 2.81 44.19 -3.46
CA LYS A 473 1.97 44.37 -2.25
C LYS A 473 0.49 44.58 -2.55
N TYR A 474 0.11 44.78 -3.81
CA TYR A 474 -1.28 45.10 -4.15
C TYR A 474 -2.23 43.92 -3.88
N PRO A 475 -3.33 44.08 -3.12
CA PRO A 475 -4.11 42.96 -2.60
C PRO A 475 -4.62 41.97 -3.65
N LEU A 476 -5.02 42.44 -4.84
CA LEU A 476 -5.50 41.57 -5.91
C LEU A 476 -4.46 40.55 -6.38
N PHE A 477 -3.16 40.88 -6.29
CA PHE A 477 -2.07 40.01 -6.72
C PHE A 477 -1.76 38.89 -5.72
N ASN A 478 -2.23 39.00 -4.47
CA ASN A 478 -2.07 37.96 -3.46
C ASN A 478 -2.98 36.73 -3.72
N SER A 479 -3.95 36.84 -4.63
CA SER A 479 -4.84 35.74 -4.96
C SER A 479 -4.10 34.63 -5.71
N ARG A 480 -4.00 33.43 -5.11
CA ARG A 480 -3.50 32.24 -5.81
C ARG A 480 -4.37 31.80 -7.00
N ARG A 481 -5.65 32.18 -7.02
CA ARG A 481 -6.59 31.74 -8.05
C ARG A 481 -6.70 32.73 -9.21
N TYR A 482 -6.64 34.03 -8.92
CA TYR A 482 -6.97 35.10 -9.86
C TYR A 482 -5.88 36.16 -10.00
N GLY A 483 -4.80 36.12 -9.20
CA GLY A 483 -3.77 37.16 -9.16
C GLY A 483 -3.16 37.43 -10.53
N GLU A 484 -2.78 36.39 -11.27
CA GLU A 484 -2.23 36.52 -12.62
C GLU A 484 -3.24 37.08 -13.64
N VAL A 485 -4.53 36.76 -13.48
CA VAL A 485 -5.59 37.31 -14.32
C VAL A 485 -5.72 38.81 -14.06
N PHE A 486 -5.75 39.22 -12.79
CA PHE A 486 -5.76 40.63 -12.42
C PHE A 486 -4.52 41.36 -12.90
N LYS A 487 -3.33 40.74 -12.79
CA LYS A 487 -2.07 41.27 -13.33
C LYS A 487 -2.21 41.59 -14.81
N LYS A 488 -2.63 40.62 -15.62
CA LYS A 488 -2.79 40.80 -17.08
C LYS A 488 -3.84 41.87 -17.43
N ILE A 489 -4.97 41.91 -16.73
CA ILE A 489 -6.02 42.92 -16.94
C ILE A 489 -5.49 44.31 -16.61
N LEU A 490 -4.87 44.47 -15.43
CA LEU A 490 -4.40 45.76 -14.95
C LEU A 490 -3.25 46.30 -15.80
N ILE A 491 -2.33 45.45 -16.28
CA ILE A 491 -1.26 45.88 -17.20
C ILE A 491 -1.85 46.41 -18.51
N LYS A 492 -2.76 45.66 -19.13
CA LYS A 492 -3.38 46.08 -20.41
C LYS A 492 -4.16 47.37 -20.25
N THR A 493 -4.88 47.51 -19.15
CA THR A 493 -5.66 48.72 -18.85
C THR A 493 -4.73 49.92 -18.60
N PHE A 494 -3.59 49.70 -17.92
CA PHE A 494 -2.56 50.73 -17.73
C PHE A 494 -1.96 51.17 -19.07
N LEU A 495 -1.60 50.24 -19.96
CA LEU A 495 -1.06 50.57 -21.28
C LEU A 495 -2.06 51.34 -22.15
N LEU A 496 -3.35 50.97 -22.11
CA LEU A 496 -4.42 51.75 -22.77
C LEU A 496 -4.59 53.16 -22.16
N SER A 497 -4.34 53.30 -20.86
CA SER A 497 -4.40 54.61 -20.18
C SER A 497 -3.34 55.60 -20.64
N GLU A 498 -2.20 55.11 -21.14
CA GLU A 498 -1.14 55.95 -21.70
C GLU A 498 -1.54 56.59 -23.03
N GLN A 499 -2.57 56.07 -23.72
CA GLN A 499 -2.99 56.54 -25.05
C GLN A 499 -3.98 57.72 -25.00
N THR A 500 -4.87 57.79 -24.00
CA THR A 500 -5.84 58.90 -23.86
C THR A 500 -6.19 59.21 -22.40
N ARG A 501 -6.60 60.47 -22.13
CA ARG A 501 -6.96 60.93 -20.77
C ARG A 501 -8.21 60.22 -20.19
N SER A 502 -9.20 59.92 -21.02
CA SER A 502 -10.41 59.17 -20.63
C SER A 502 -10.08 57.72 -20.24
N SER A 503 -9.12 57.08 -20.92
CA SER A 503 -8.63 55.74 -20.56
C SER A 503 -7.96 55.72 -19.17
N LYS A 504 -7.37 56.83 -18.72
CA LYS A 504 -6.73 56.94 -17.41
C LYS A 504 -7.73 56.91 -16.25
N GLU A 505 -8.81 57.68 -16.32
CA GLU A 505 -9.86 57.64 -15.30
C GLU A 505 -10.54 56.26 -15.26
N LEU A 506 -10.78 55.65 -16.43
CA LEU A 506 -11.34 54.31 -16.53
C LEU A 506 -10.44 53.25 -15.88
N SER A 507 -9.14 53.31 -16.10
CA SER A 507 -8.18 52.36 -15.51
C SER A 507 -8.13 52.40 -13.98
N ILE A 508 -8.22 53.60 -13.41
CA ILE A 508 -8.23 53.81 -11.95
C ILE A 508 -9.54 53.30 -11.35
N ASN A 509 -10.67 53.62 -11.99
CA ASN A 509 -11.98 53.19 -11.52
C ASN A 509 -12.12 51.66 -11.59
N LEU A 510 -11.67 51.03 -12.68
CA LEU A 510 -11.68 49.58 -12.82
C LEU A 510 -10.85 48.89 -11.72
N ALA A 511 -9.64 49.39 -11.45
CA ALA A 511 -8.80 48.82 -10.39
C ALA A 511 -9.46 48.92 -9.01
N LYS A 512 -10.09 50.06 -8.70
CA LYS A 512 -10.82 50.27 -7.44
C LYS A 512 -12.05 49.37 -7.32
N GLU A 513 -12.80 49.20 -8.40
CA GLU A 513 -14.00 48.36 -8.43
C GLU A 513 -13.65 46.88 -8.28
N LEU A 514 -12.62 46.40 -8.99
CA LEU A 514 -12.08 45.06 -8.77
C LEU A 514 -11.60 44.86 -7.32
N LEU A 515 -10.88 45.82 -6.75
CA LEU A 515 -10.44 45.73 -5.37
C LEU A 515 -11.61 45.68 -4.37
N LYS A 516 -12.71 46.40 -4.66
CA LYS A 516 -13.93 46.40 -3.84
C LYS A 516 -14.68 45.07 -3.93
N GLU A 517 -14.93 44.56 -5.13
CA GLU A 517 -15.66 43.30 -5.36
C GLU A 517 -14.88 42.08 -4.85
N PHE A 518 -13.55 42.15 -4.87
CA PHE A 518 -12.66 41.07 -4.46
C PHE A 518 -11.95 41.34 -3.13
N LYS A 519 -12.51 42.21 -2.29
CA LYS A 519 -11.93 42.61 -0.99
C LYS A 519 -11.70 41.45 -0.03
N ASP A 520 -12.49 40.38 -0.17
CA ASP A 520 -12.44 39.18 0.67
C ASP A 520 -11.54 38.07 0.11
N ILE A 521 -10.76 38.30 -0.95
CA ILE A 521 -9.76 37.32 -1.40
C ILE A 521 -8.70 37.17 -0.30
N LYS A 522 -8.90 36.18 0.56
CA LYS A 522 -7.84 35.64 1.42
C LYS A 522 -6.86 34.81 0.59
N SER A 523 -5.58 34.95 0.95
CA SER A 523 -4.38 34.29 0.41
C SER A 523 -4.50 32.78 0.29
#